data_AF-A0A381YPL3-F1
#
_entry.id   AF-A0A381YPL3-F1
#
_cell.length_a   1.000
_cell.length_b   1.000
_cell.length_c   1.000
_cell.angle_alpha   90.00
_cell.angle_beta   90.00
_cell.angle_gamma   90.00
#
_symmetry.space_group_name_H-M   'P 1'
#
loop_
_entity.id
_entity.type
_entity.pdbx_description
1 polymer ?
#
loop_
_entity_poly.entity_id
_entity_poly.type
_entity_poly.pdbx_seq_one_letter_code
_entity_poly.pdbx_strand_id
1 'polypeptide(L)'
;MFVINKSDRDGANRLASMLKNILHTFTARSKIEPPVFNTVATEGQGIIELFMGIESHLKTMTENGHLDDRRLERYRQRVSALVREQLEDSFWTAEKKKILGESTQSLDRISTAPHTMAQELLGSQINES
;
A
#
# COMPACT_ATOMS: atom_id res chain seq x y z
N MET A 1 2.58 11.53 9.84
CA MET A 1 2.99 11.52 11.25
C MET A 1 3.60 10.17 11.54
N PHE A 2 4.66 10.13 12.33
CA PHE A 2 5.32 8.90 12.75
C PHE A 2 5.39 8.83 14.27
N VAL A 3 5.32 7.61 14.80
CA VAL A 3 5.39 7.34 16.24
C VAL A 3 6.47 6.30 16.49
N ILE A 4 7.41 6.62 17.36
CA ILE A 4 8.39 5.69 17.91
C ILE A 4 7.90 5.33 19.30
N ASN A 5 7.61 4.05 19.51
CA ASN A 5 7.14 3.54 20.81
C ASN A 5 8.28 2.80 21.52
N LYS A 6 8.21 2.73 22.86
CA LYS A 6 9.27 2.25 23.75
C LYS A 6 10.53 3.11 23.66
N SER A 7 10.34 4.43 23.66
CA SER A 7 11.43 5.40 23.53
C SER A 7 12.35 5.47 24.76
N ASP A 8 12.00 4.78 25.83
CA ASP A 8 12.82 4.50 27.02
C ASP A 8 14.03 3.60 26.71
N ARG A 9 14.00 2.85 25.60
CA ARG A 9 15.04 1.89 25.26
C ARG A 9 16.28 2.54 24.64
N ASP A 10 17.43 1.95 24.94
CA ASP A 10 18.69 2.30 24.29
C ASP A 10 18.57 2.26 22.76
N GLY A 11 19.03 3.33 22.12
CA GLY A 11 18.97 3.50 20.66
C GLY A 11 17.69 4.17 20.12
N ALA A 12 16.64 4.37 20.93
CA ALA A 12 15.43 5.05 20.49
C ALA A 12 15.68 6.50 20.04
N ASN A 13 16.52 7.23 20.76
CA ASN A 13 16.92 8.59 20.38
C ASN A 13 17.67 8.62 19.04
N ARG A 14 18.52 7.62 18.79
CA ARG A 14 19.25 7.50 17.51
C ARG A 14 18.29 7.22 16.35
N LEU A 15 17.31 6.34 16.56
CA LEU A 15 16.25 6.05 15.59
C LEU A 15 15.41 7.31 15.30
N ALA A 16 15.05 8.08 16.32
CA ALA A 16 14.29 9.31 16.18
C ALA A 16 15.03 10.35 15.34
N SER A 17 16.31 10.58 15.63
CA SER A 17 17.14 11.52 14.85
C SER A 17 17.32 11.06 13.41
N MET A 18 17.54 9.76 13.18
CA MET A 18 17.66 9.21 11.83
C MET A 18 16.37 9.39 11.04
N LEU A 19 15.22 9.07 11.65
CA LEU A 19 13.91 9.22 11.01
C LEU A 19 13.62 10.69 10.68
N LYS A 20 13.90 11.62 11.59
CA LYS A 20 13.77 13.06 11.33
C LYS A 20 14.63 13.50 10.14
N ASN A 21 15.89 13.06 10.07
CA ASN A 21 16.77 13.41 8.95
C ASN A 21 16.25 12.88 7.60
N ILE A 22 15.74 11.65 7.58
CA ILE A 22 15.12 11.07 6.39
C ILE A 22 13.92 11.92 5.97
N LEU A 23 12.99 12.21 6.89
CA LEU A 23 11.78 12.98 6.59
C LEU A 23 12.11 14.39 6.10
N HIS A 24 13.09 15.05 6.72
CA HIS A 24 13.57 16.36 6.28
C HIS A 24 14.13 16.33 4.85
N THR A 25 14.83 15.26 4.49
CA THR A 25 15.42 15.09 3.15
C THR A 25 14.37 14.84 2.07
N PHE A 26 13.34 14.04 2.36
CA PHE A 26 12.32 13.63 1.38
C PHE A 26 11.09 14.54 1.33
N THR A 27 10.93 15.45 2.29
CA THR A 27 9.82 16.41 2.29
C THR A 27 10.10 17.52 1.29
N ALA A 28 9.29 17.61 0.22
CA ALA A 28 9.36 18.70 -0.73
C ALA A 28 9.16 20.06 -0.03
N ARG A 29 9.84 21.12 -0.48
CA ARG A 29 9.84 22.46 0.17
C ARG A 29 8.45 23.07 0.43
N SER A 30 7.42 22.64 -0.29
CA SER A 30 6.02 23.10 -0.15
C SER A 30 5.13 22.18 0.69
N LYS A 31 5.66 21.10 1.26
CA LYS A 31 4.91 20.14 2.07
C LYS A 31 5.30 20.25 3.54
N ILE A 32 4.32 20.05 4.42
CA ILE A 32 4.54 19.99 5.86
C ILE A 32 5.34 18.71 6.17
N GLU A 33 6.48 18.86 6.83
CA GLU A 33 7.29 17.74 7.28
C GLU A 33 6.49 16.89 8.29
N PRO A 34 6.36 15.56 8.09
CA PRO A 34 5.60 14.73 8.99
C PRO A 34 6.20 14.75 10.42
N PRO A 35 5.42 15.10 11.47
CA PRO A 35 5.93 15.13 12.83
C PRO A 35 6.26 13.72 13.33
N VAL A 36 7.30 13.62 14.17
CA VAL A 36 7.77 12.39 14.82
C VAL A 36 7.56 12.50 16.33
N PHE A 37 6.77 11.59 16.90
CA PHE A 37 6.50 11.51 18.34
C PHE A 37 7.22 10.33 18.97
N ASN A 38 7.86 10.56 20.12
CA ASN A 38 8.44 9.52 20.96
C ASN A 38 7.45 9.19 22.08
N THR A 39 7.23 7.90 22.33
CA THR A 39 6.21 7.43 23.28
C THR A 39 6.73 6.25 24.10
N VAL A 40 6.24 6.15 25.32
CA VAL A 40 6.36 4.94 26.16
C VAL A 40 4.93 4.55 26.55
N ALA A 41 4.26 3.80 25.67
CA ALA A 41 2.83 3.54 25.80
C ALA A 41 2.45 2.87 27.14
N THR A 42 3.33 2.04 27.69
CA THR A 42 3.14 1.37 28.99
C THR A 42 3.17 2.33 30.17
N GLU A 43 3.79 3.49 30.01
CA GLU A 43 3.93 4.52 31.06
C GLU A 43 3.09 5.78 30.75
N GLY A 44 2.34 5.77 29.64
CA GLY A 44 1.54 6.91 29.19
C GLY A 44 2.34 8.12 28.68
N GLN A 45 3.68 8.02 28.58
CA GLN A 45 4.53 9.13 28.16
C GLN A 45 4.40 9.39 26.65
N GLY A 46 4.34 10.66 26.26
CA GLY A 46 4.24 11.10 24.87
C GLY A 46 2.85 10.91 24.23
N ILE A 47 1.90 10.32 24.96
CA ILE A 47 0.57 10.00 24.44
C ILE A 47 -0.28 11.27 24.28
N ILE A 48 -0.16 12.23 25.20
CA ILE A 48 -0.90 13.50 25.14
C ILE A 48 -0.42 14.33 23.93
N GLU A 49 0.89 14.43 23.75
CA GLU A 49 1.52 15.14 22.64
C GLU A 49 1.15 14.50 21.30
N LEU A 50 1.16 13.16 21.24
CA LEU A 50 0.68 12.42 20.07
C LEU A 50 -0.79 12.73 19.77
N PHE A 51 -1.65 12.70 20.79
CA PHE A 51 -3.07 12.97 20.63
C PHE A 51 -3.33 14.39 20.10
N MET A 52 -2.71 15.41 20.69
CA MET A 52 -2.79 16.79 20.21
C MET A 52 -2.27 16.94 18.78
N GLY A 53 -1.19 16.23 18.43
CA GLY A 53 -0.66 16.17 17.07
C GLY A 53 -1.66 15.58 16.07
N ILE A 54 -2.38 14.52 16.47
CA ILE A 54 -3.43 13.89 15.66
C ILE A 54 -4.59 14.86 15.44
N GLU A 55 -5.07 15.51 16.49
CA GLU A 55 -6.16 16.49 16.38
C GLU A 55 -5.78 17.66 15.46
N SER A 56 -4.58 18.22 15.62
CA SER A 56 -4.09 19.28 14.74
C SER A 56 -4.01 18.82 13.28
N HIS A 57 -3.52 17.60 13.02
CA HIS A 57 -3.42 17.08 11.66
C HIS A 57 -4.81 16.85 11.05
N LEU A 58 -5.75 16.29 11.82
CA LEU A 58 -7.13 16.10 11.38
C LEU A 58 -7.83 17.41 11.09
N LYS A 59 -7.60 18.45 11.89
CA LYS A 59 -8.12 19.80 11.65
C LYS A 59 -7.62 20.34 10.31
N THR A 60 -6.31 20.31 10.07
CA THR A 60 -5.72 20.74 8.78
C THR A 60 -6.21 19.89 7.60
N MET A 61 -6.47 18.60 7.80
CA MET A 61 -7.02 17.75 6.74
C MET A 61 -8.49 18.06 6.43
N THR A 62 -9.28 18.38 7.46
CA THR A 62 -10.70 18.74 7.34
C THR A 62 -10.86 20.11 6.68
N GLU A 63 -10.07 21.10 7.11
CA GLU A 63 -10.11 22.47 6.58
C GLU A 63 -9.75 22.54 5.08
N ASN A 64 -8.97 21.60 4.59
CA ASN A 64 -8.56 21.54 3.19
C ASN A 64 -9.48 20.69 2.29
N GLY A 65 -10.62 20.18 2.78
CA GLY A 65 -11.60 19.40 2.00
C GLY A 65 -11.13 18.03 1.49
N HIS A 66 -9.87 17.65 1.73
CA HIS A 66 -9.25 16.45 1.18
C HIS A 66 -9.71 15.13 1.81
N LEU A 67 -10.51 15.16 2.89
CA LEU A 67 -10.95 13.94 3.57
C LEU A 67 -11.96 13.15 2.74
N ASP A 68 -12.92 13.84 2.13
CA ASP A 68 -13.94 13.19 1.30
C ASP A 68 -13.35 12.69 -0.01
N ASP A 69 -12.47 13.48 -0.64
CA ASP A 69 -11.73 13.05 -1.84
C ASP A 69 -10.88 11.80 -1.57
N ARG A 70 -10.14 11.77 -0.45
CA ARG A 70 -9.37 10.58 -0.05
C ARG A 70 -10.25 9.39 0.31
N ARG A 71 -11.44 9.62 0.86
CA ARG A 71 -12.40 8.54 1.16
C ARG A 71 -12.97 7.97 -0.13
N LEU A 72 -13.36 8.82 -1.09
CA LEU A 72 -13.81 8.41 -2.41
C LEU A 72 -12.72 7.66 -3.17
N GLU A 73 -11.48 8.13 -3.13
CA GLU A 73 -10.37 7.46 -3.81
C GLU A 73 -10.06 6.09 -3.21
N ARG A 74 -10.03 5.96 -1.88
CA ARG A 74 -9.90 4.65 -1.21
C ARG A 74 -11.05 3.71 -1.58
N TYR A 75 -12.28 4.23 -1.66
CA TYR A 75 -13.43 3.46 -2.09
C TYR A 75 -13.27 2.94 -3.52
N ARG A 76 -12.88 3.81 -4.47
CA ARG A 76 -12.61 3.43 -5.87
C ARG A 76 -11.53 2.35 -5.96
N GLN A 77 -10.43 2.52 -5.22
CA GLN A 77 -9.34 1.52 -5.17
C GLN A 77 -9.84 0.19 -4.61
N ARG A 78 -10.66 0.20 -3.55
CA ARG A 78 -11.22 -1.02 -2.97
C ARG A 78 -12.14 -1.75 -3.94
N VAL A 79 -13.03 -1.02 -4.62
CA VAL A 79 -13.91 -1.58 -5.65
C VAL A 79 -13.10 -2.18 -6.80
N SER A 80 -12.11 -1.44 -7.32
CA SER A 80 -11.25 -1.94 -8.41
C SER A 80 -10.46 -3.20 -8.00
N ALA A 81 -9.96 -3.26 -6.76
CA ALA A 81 -9.26 -4.43 -6.24
C ALA A 81 -10.19 -5.65 -6.14
N LEU A 82 -11.41 -5.47 -5.62
CA LEU A 82 -12.41 -6.55 -5.53
C LEU A 82 -12.80 -7.08 -6.91
N VAL A 83 -13.02 -6.18 -7.88
CA VAL A 83 -13.32 -6.57 -9.26
C VAL A 83 -12.17 -7.37 -9.86
N ARG A 84 -10.91 -6.92 -9.67
CA ARG A 84 -9.74 -7.64 -10.17
C ARG A 84 -9.62 -9.03 -9.55
N GLU A 85 -9.75 -9.12 -8.23
CA GLU A 85 -9.70 -10.39 -7.48
C GLU A 85 -10.77 -11.37 -8.00
N GLN A 86 -12.01 -10.92 -8.13
CA GLN A 86 -13.11 -11.76 -8.62
C GLN A 86 -12.93 -12.18 -10.09
N LEU A 87 -12.40 -11.29 -10.94
CA LEU A 87 -12.08 -11.62 -12.33
C LEU A 87 -10.92 -12.62 -12.42
N GLU A 88 -9.87 -12.46 -11.60
CA GLU A 88 -8.74 -13.39 -11.54
C GLU A 88 -9.19 -14.78 -11.05
N ASP A 89 -10.00 -14.85 -10.00
CA ASP A 89 -10.53 -16.09 -9.44
C ASP A 89 -11.41 -16.84 -10.45
N SER A 90 -12.28 -16.11 -11.16
CA SER A 90 -13.14 -16.70 -12.19
C SER A 90 -12.37 -17.07 -13.47
N PHE A 91 -11.32 -16.33 -13.80
CA PHE A 91 -10.49 -16.60 -14.96
C PHE A 91 -9.65 -17.87 -14.80
N TRP A 92 -9.01 -18.06 -13.65
CA TRP A 92 -8.07 -19.16 -13.42
C TRP A 92 -8.74 -20.50 -13.09
N THR A 93 -9.43 -21.07 -14.07
CA THR A 93 -9.98 -22.43 -13.99
C THR A 93 -8.88 -23.49 -13.90
N ALA A 94 -9.24 -24.71 -13.46
CA ALA A 94 -8.31 -25.84 -13.44
C ALA A 94 -7.71 -26.13 -14.83
N GLU A 95 -8.51 -25.96 -15.88
CA GLU A 95 -8.07 -26.11 -17.27
C GLU A 95 -7.05 -25.04 -17.69
N LYS A 96 -7.33 -23.76 -17.45
CA LYS A 96 -6.38 -22.69 -17.79
C LYS A 96 -5.07 -22.78 -17.01
N LYS A 97 -5.14 -23.20 -15.74
CA LYS A 97 -3.94 -23.50 -14.93
C LYS A 97 -3.14 -24.66 -15.53
N LYS A 98 -3.81 -25.70 -16.05
CA LYS A 98 -3.16 -26.82 -16.74
C LYS A 98 -2.48 -26.36 -18.03
N ILE A 99 -3.15 -25.57 -18.87
CA ILE A 99 -2.58 -25.00 -20.11
C ILE A 99 -1.32 -24.18 -19.81
N LEU A 100 -1.38 -23.29 -18.80
CA LEU A 100 -0.21 -22.52 -18.37
C LEU A 100 0.90 -23.42 -17.82
N GLY A 101 0.55 -24.45 -17.05
CA GLY A 101 1.51 -25.41 -16.54
C GLY A 101 2.23 -26.17 -17.65
N GLU A 102 1.49 -26.62 -18.67
CA GLU A 102 2.04 -27.31 -19.84
C GLU A 102 2.98 -26.42 -20.67
N SER A 103 2.63 -25.14 -20.87
CA SER A 103 3.47 -24.19 -21.61
C SER A 103 4.75 -23.77 -20.87
N THR A 104 4.83 -24.05 -19.56
CA THR A 104 5.99 -23.70 -18.71
C THR A 104 6.80 -24.91 -18.24
N GLN A 105 6.52 -26.13 -18.74
CA GLN A 105 7.18 -27.37 -18.31
C GLN A 105 8.71 -27.42 -18.56
N SER A 106 9.25 -26.63 -19.50
CA SER A 106 10.70 -26.48 -19.69
C SER A 106 11.00 -25.11 -20.29
N LEU A 107 12.08 -24.46 -19.85
CA LEU A 107 12.58 -23.21 -20.45
C LEU A 107 12.88 -23.39 -21.94
N ASP A 108 13.33 -24.59 -22.35
CA ASP A 108 13.57 -24.94 -23.75
C ASP A 108 12.28 -25.14 -24.56
N ARG A 109 11.12 -25.27 -23.89
CA ARG A 109 9.79 -25.40 -24.49
C ARG A 109 8.97 -24.10 -24.43
N ILE A 110 9.49 -23.02 -23.84
CA ILE A 110 8.84 -21.71 -23.88
C ILE A 110 9.01 -21.16 -25.31
N SER A 111 8.16 -21.65 -26.23
CA SER A 111 8.11 -21.20 -27.61
C SER A 111 7.28 -19.92 -27.79
N THR A 112 6.46 -19.60 -26.78
CA THR A 112 5.45 -18.55 -26.87
C THR A 112 5.80 -17.42 -25.89
N ALA A 113 5.91 -16.20 -26.40
CA ALA A 113 6.20 -15.05 -25.56
C ALA A 113 5.08 -14.83 -24.51
N PRO A 114 5.39 -14.32 -23.30
CA PRO A 114 4.40 -14.20 -22.22
C PRO A 114 3.13 -13.44 -22.59
N HIS A 115 3.25 -12.39 -23.40
CA HIS A 115 2.10 -11.61 -23.86
C HIS A 115 1.19 -12.41 -24.82
N THR A 116 1.77 -13.26 -25.67
CA THR A 116 1.03 -14.13 -26.60
C THR A 116 0.27 -15.21 -25.85
N MET A 117 0.92 -15.88 -24.88
CA MET A 117 0.26 -16.86 -24.00
C MET A 117 -0.88 -16.21 -23.20
N ALA A 118 -0.69 -14.99 -22.71
CA ALA A 118 -1.74 -14.24 -22.03
C ALA A 118 -2.93 -13.96 -22.96
N GLN A 119 -2.68 -13.54 -24.21
CA GLN A 119 -3.73 -13.33 -25.22
C GLN A 119 -4.48 -14.61 -25.57
N GLU A 120 -3.81 -15.75 -25.67
CA GLU A 120 -4.46 -17.05 -25.91
C GLU A 120 -5.39 -17.44 -24.75
N LEU A 121 -4.93 -17.31 -23.50
CA LEU A 121 -5.73 -17.59 -22.31
C LEU A 121 -6.93 -16.64 -22.16
N LEU A 122 -6.78 -15.38 -22.57
CA LEU A 122 -7.85 -14.37 -22.59
C LEU A 122 -8.82 -14.57 -23.76
N GLY A 123 -8.33 -14.94 -24.94
CA GLY A 123 -9.11 -15.11 -26.17
C GLY A 123 -10.08 -16.28 -26.14
N SER A 124 -9.81 -17.30 -25.33
CA SER A 124 -10.74 -18.42 -25.06
C SER A 124 -12.11 -18.01 -24.48
N GLN A 125 -12.28 -16.73 -24.10
CA GLN A 125 -13.48 -16.20 -23.46
C GLN A 125 -14.48 -15.54 -24.42
N ILE A 126 -14.11 -15.32 -25.70
CA ILE A 126 -14.90 -14.53 -26.66
C ILE A 126 -15.79 -15.41 -27.58
N ASN A 127 -15.63 -16.73 -27.58
CA ASN A 127 -16.31 -17.63 -28.53
C ASN A 127 -17.56 -18.36 -28.00
N GLU A 128 -18.15 -17.95 -26.87
CA GLU A 128 -19.43 -18.47 -26.38
C GLU A 128 -20.51 -17.37 -26.27
N SER A 129 -20.95 -16.84 -27.40
CA SER A 129 -22.16 -16.02 -27.51
C SER A 129 -22.92 -16.33 -28.79
#